data_AF-F4IP14-F1
#
_entry.id   AF-F4IP14-F1
#
_cell.length_a   1.000
_cell.length_b   1.000
_cell.length_c   1.000
_cell.angle_alpha   90.00
_cell.angle_beta   90.00
_cell.angle_gamma   90.00
#
_symmetry.space_group_name_H-M   'P 1'
#
loop_
_entity.id
_entity.type
_entity.pdbx_description
1 polymer ?
#
loop_
_entity_poly.entity_id
_entity_poly.type
_entity_poly.pdbx_seq_one_letter_code
_entity_poly.pdbx_strand_id
1 'polypeptide(L)'
;MNFHGKSKRDRHGRRKKQRDEIEIREWELTKARRRDEELLASQERALHAGVEAGVRELLDGKTHAELVQLQFDIESQLRSGAAKVVEYREAVLKRLNRYKAKACLKK
;
A
#
# COMPACT_ATOMS: atom_id res chain seq x y z
N MET A 1 -27.60 -53.02 -41.07
CA MET A 1 -26.70 -51.84 -40.98
C MET A 1 -27.33 -50.81 -40.08
N ASN A 2 -26.61 -50.23 -39.10
CA ASN A 2 -26.94 -48.95 -38.43
C ASN A 2 -26.01 -48.71 -37.22
N PHE A 3 -24.73 -48.40 -37.41
CA PHE A 3 -23.92 -47.82 -36.33
C PHE A 3 -22.79 -46.99 -36.92
N HIS A 4 -22.86 -45.67 -36.76
CA HIS A 4 -21.76 -44.74 -36.45
C HIS A 4 -22.13 -43.30 -36.83
N GLY A 5 -23.01 -42.67 -36.05
CA GLY A 5 -23.40 -41.27 -36.27
C GLY A 5 -23.36 -40.36 -35.04
N LYS A 6 -22.99 -40.85 -33.85
CA LYS A 6 -23.14 -40.06 -32.60
C LYS A 6 -21.84 -39.62 -31.91
N SER A 7 -20.67 -40.09 -32.32
CA SER A 7 -19.41 -39.87 -31.56
C SER A 7 -18.90 -38.41 -31.52
N LYS A 8 -19.29 -37.53 -32.45
CA LYS A 8 -18.72 -36.16 -32.50
C LYS A 8 -19.43 -35.13 -31.60
N ARG A 9 -20.73 -35.28 -31.33
CA ARG A 9 -21.48 -34.29 -30.52
C ARG A 9 -21.11 -34.33 -29.04
N ASP A 10 -20.96 -35.51 -28.46
CA ASP A 10 -20.61 -35.67 -27.04
C ASP A 10 -19.21 -35.14 -26.70
N ARG A 11 -18.26 -35.26 -27.62
CA ARG A 11 -16.89 -34.80 -27.41
C ARG A 11 -16.78 -33.27 -27.43
N HIS A 12 -17.59 -32.61 -28.26
CA HIS A 12 -17.64 -31.14 -28.31
C HIS A 12 -18.29 -30.55 -27.06
N GLY A 13 -19.40 -31.14 -26.60
CA GLY A 13 -20.08 -30.70 -25.37
C GLY A 13 -19.18 -30.78 -24.13
N ARG A 14 -18.43 -31.88 -23.97
CA ARG A 14 -17.48 -32.03 -22.85
C ARG A 14 -16.33 -31.01 -22.91
N ARG A 15 -15.81 -30.73 -24.11
CA ARG A 15 -14.74 -29.73 -24.28
C ARG A 15 -15.22 -28.31 -23.98
N LYS A 16 -16.44 -27.96 -24.38
CA LYS A 16 -17.04 -26.66 -24.06
C LYS A 16 -17.22 -26.51 -22.55
N LYS A 17 -17.83 -27.52 -21.90
CA LYS A 17 -18.01 -27.51 -20.44
C LYS A 17 -16.69 -27.36 -19.67
N GLN A 18 -15.63 -28.07 -20.07
CA GLN A 18 -14.32 -27.93 -19.43
C GLN A 18 -13.69 -26.54 -19.66
N ARG A 19 -13.87 -25.92 -20.83
CA ARG A 19 -13.41 -24.56 -21.07
C ARG A 19 -14.14 -23.56 -20.18
N ASP A 20 -15.47 -23.67 -20.12
CA ASP A 20 -16.30 -22.80 -19.28
C ASP A 20 -15.90 -22.95 -17.80
N GLU A 21 -15.64 -24.17 -17.33
CA GLU A 21 -15.15 -24.44 -15.96
C GLU A 21 -13.75 -23.84 -15.69
N ILE A 22 -12.82 -23.91 -16.65
CA ILE A 22 -11.49 -23.29 -16.52
C ILE A 22 -11.60 -21.77 -16.48
N GLU A 23 -12.41 -21.19 -17.37
CA GLU A 23 -12.61 -19.73 -17.43
C GLU A 23 -13.24 -19.20 -16.15
N ILE A 24 -14.25 -19.90 -15.60
CA ILE A 24 -14.85 -19.55 -14.31
C ILE A 24 -13.80 -19.56 -13.19
N ARG A 25 -12.95 -20.60 -13.12
CA ARG A 25 -11.89 -20.68 -12.10
C ARG A 25 -10.85 -19.57 -12.25
N GLU A 26 -10.44 -19.26 -13.48
CA GLU A 26 -9.50 -18.17 -13.74
C GLU A 26 -10.08 -16.79 -13.36
N TRP A 27 -11.37 -16.57 -13.63
CA TRP A 27 -12.08 -15.36 -13.22
C TRP A 27 -12.15 -15.23 -11.69
N GLU A 28 -12.45 -16.32 -10.98
CA GLU A 28 -12.49 -16.33 -9.52
C GLU A 28 -11.12 -16.03 -8.91
N LEU A 29 -10.04 -16.62 -9.44
CA LEU A 29 -8.68 -16.34 -9.02
C LEU A 29 -8.30 -14.88 -9.28
N THR A 30 -8.62 -14.34 -10.45
CA THR A 30 -8.35 -12.93 -10.78
C THR A 30 -9.11 -11.98 -9.85
N LYS A 31 -10.38 -12.30 -9.54
CA LYS A 31 -11.21 -11.53 -8.62
C LYS A 31 -10.70 -11.59 -7.18
N ALA A 32 -10.22 -12.75 -6.74
CA ALA A 32 -9.59 -12.92 -5.43
C ALA A 32 -8.33 -12.06 -5.32
N ARG A 33 -7.43 -12.13 -6.31
CA ARG A 33 -6.21 -11.32 -6.34
C ARG A 33 -6.49 -9.81 -6.30
N ARG A 34 -7.50 -9.34 -7.06
CA ARG A 34 -7.90 -7.92 -7.00
C ARG A 34 -8.39 -7.48 -5.62
N ARG A 35 -9.11 -8.35 -4.91
CA ARG A 35 -9.55 -8.07 -3.53
C ARG A 35 -8.36 -8.01 -2.58
N ASP A 36 -7.41 -8.93 -2.71
CA ASP A 36 -6.20 -8.92 -1.88
C ASP A 36 -5.35 -7.67 -2.13
N GLU A 37 -5.17 -7.26 -3.38
CA GLU A 37 -4.48 -6.02 -3.75
C GLU A 37 -5.18 -4.76 -3.19
N GLU A 38 -6.51 -4.71 -3.28
CA GLU A 38 -7.31 -3.59 -2.73
C GLU A 38 -7.23 -3.54 -1.19
N LEU A 39 -7.25 -4.69 -0.52
CA LEU A 39 -7.07 -4.80 0.93
C LEU A 39 -5.67 -4.36 1.36
N LEU A 40 -4.62 -4.78 0.64
CA LEU A 40 -3.24 -4.35 0.91
C LEU A 40 -3.09 -2.83 0.74
N ALA A 41 -3.57 -2.27 -0.38
CA ALA A 41 -3.51 -0.83 -0.61
C ALA A 41 -4.28 -0.02 0.46
N SER A 42 -5.40 -0.55 0.96
CA SER A 42 -6.17 0.05 2.05
C SER A 42 -5.40 0.00 3.37
N GLN A 43 -4.74 -1.12 3.66
CA GLN A 43 -3.92 -1.28 4.85
C GLN A 43 -2.70 -0.35 4.82
N GLU A 44 -2.00 -0.24 3.69
CA GLU A 44 -0.89 0.69 3.50
C GLU A 44 -1.33 2.15 3.69
N ARG A 45 -2.47 2.55 3.10
CA ARG A 45 -3.03 3.89 3.30
C ARG A 45 -3.38 4.18 4.75
N ALA A 46 -3.92 3.21 5.48
CA ALA A 46 -4.22 3.35 6.91
C ALA A 46 -2.94 3.47 7.76
N LEU A 47 -1.91 2.67 7.45
CA LEU A 47 -0.61 2.76 8.10
C LEU A 47 0.03 4.13 7.86
N HIS A 48 0.00 4.64 6.63
CA HIS A 48 0.45 5.99 6.34
C HIS A 48 -0.33 7.03 7.15
N ALA A 49 -1.67 6.99 7.14
CA ALA A 49 -2.51 7.94 7.88
C ALA A 49 -2.20 8.01 9.38
N GLY A 50 -1.99 6.85 10.03
CA GLY A 50 -1.61 6.78 11.45
C GLY A 50 -0.24 7.38 11.71
N VAL A 51 0.74 7.08 10.84
CA VAL A 51 2.06 7.73 10.88
C VAL A 51 1.92 9.24 10.71
N GLU A 52 1.11 9.71 9.77
CA GLU A 52 0.94 11.16 9.53
C GLU A 52 0.34 11.88 10.75
N ALA A 53 -0.60 11.24 11.44
CA ALA A 53 -1.21 11.79 12.65
C ALA A 53 -0.18 11.94 13.78
N GLY A 54 0.63 10.90 14.03
CA GLY A 54 1.70 10.96 15.04
C GLY A 54 2.78 11.99 14.71
N VAL A 55 3.17 12.10 13.43
CA VAL A 55 4.10 13.15 12.98
C VAL A 55 3.52 14.55 13.18
N ARG A 56 2.23 14.73 12.89
CA ARG A 56 1.55 16.01 13.09
C ARG A 56 1.52 16.40 14.57
N GLU A 57 1.15 15.48 15.45
CA GLU A 57 1.11 15.72 16.89
C GLU A 57 2.51 16.05 17.45
N LEU A 58 3.55 15.36 16.97
CA LEU A 58 4.93 15.61 17.40
C LEU A 58 5.46 16.98 16.96
N LEU A 59 5.00 17.51 15.84
CA LEU A 59 5.49 18.77 15.25
C LEU A 59 4.62 19.98 15.59
N ASP A 60 3.35 19.76 15.94
CA ASP A 60 2.45 20.84 16.34
C ASP A 60 2.86 21.42 17.70
N GLY A 61 2.81 22.75 17.83
CA GLY A 61 3.24 23.45 19.04
C GLY A 61 4.76 23.64 19.22
N LYS A 62 5.60 22.94 18.45
CA LYS A 62 7.07 23.11 18.54
C LYS A 62 7.55 24.43 17.94
N THR A 63 8.54 25.01 18.60
CA THR A 63 9.22 26.23 18.14
C THR A 63 10.16 25.92 16.97
N HIS A 64 10.53 26.95 16.21
CA HIS A 64 11.47 26.79 15.10
C HIS A 64 12.80 26.15 15.54
N ALA A 65 13.32 26.52 16.72
CA ALA A 65 14.54 25.95 17.28
C ALA A 65 14.41 24.45 17.56
N GLU A 66 13.30 24.02 18.17
CA GLU A 66 13.03 22.60 18.43
C GLU A 66 12.87 21.80 17.14
N LEU A 67 12.24 22.37 16.11
CA LEU A 67 12.12 21.72 14.79
C LEU A 67 13.49 21.53 14.12
N VAL A 68 14.40 22.49 14.27
CA VAL A 68 15.78 22.38 13.76
C VAL A 68 16.57 21.32 14.53
N GLN A 69 16.47 21.29 15.86
CA GLN A 69 17.13 20.24 16.65
C GLN A 69 16.60 18.85 16.32
N LEU A 70 15.28 18.70 16.18
CA LEU A 70 14.66 17.43 15.83
C LEU A 70 15.11 16.94 14.44
N GLN A 71 15.23 17.85 13.46
CA GLN A 71 15.80 17.49 12.16
C GLN A 71 17.21 16.90 12.31
N PHE A 72 18.07 17.58 13.09
CA PHE A 72 19.45 17.16 13.26
C PHE A 72 19.56 15.79 13.92
N ASP A 73 18.76 15.54 14.97
CA ASP A 73 18.71 14.25 15.66
C ASP A 73 18.23 13.13 14.72
N ILE A 74 17.16 13.37 13.96
CA ILE A 74 16.66 12.38 12.99
C ILE A 74 17.71 12.06 11.92
N GLU A 75 18.35 13.07 11.34
CA GLU A 75 19.40 12.85 10.33
C GLU A 75 20.61 12.14 10.92
N SER A 76 21.00 12.45 12.16
CA SER A 76 22.08 11.76 12.87
C SER A 76 21.75 10.29 13.09
N GLN A 77 20.52 10.00 13.51
CA GLN A 77 20.08 8.63 13.72
C GLN A 77 19.87 7.86 12.40
N LEU A 78 19.60 8.54 11.28
CA LEU A 78 19.59 7.92 9.95
C LEU A 78 21.01 7.61 9.47
N ARG A 79 21.96 8.54 9.64
CA ARG A 79 23.38 8.34 9.30
C ARG A 79 24.02 7.20 10.08
N SER A 80 23.67 7.04 11.35
CA SER A 80 24.17 5.95 12.20
C SER A 80 23.47 4.61 11.97
N GLY A 81 22.42 4.55 11.15
CA GLY A 81 21.61 3.34 10.98
C GLY A 81 20.79 2.96 12.23
N ALA A 82 20.74 3.82 13.25
CA ALA A 82 19.92 3.62 14.47
C ALA A 82 18.41 3.81 14.23
N ALA A 83 17.99 3.95 12.98
CA ALA A 83 16.61 4.10 12.58
C ALA A 83 15.85 2.78 12.59
N LYS A 84 15.06 2.54 13.64
CA LYS A 84 14.11 1.40 13.64
C LYS A 84 13.09 1.48 12.51
N VAL A 85 12.67 2.69 12.14
CA VAL A 85 11.68 2.94 11.08
C VAL A 85 12.16 4.11 10.22
N VAL A 86 12.87 3.78 9.13
CA VAL A 86 13.41 4.78 8.19
C VAL A 86 12.27 5.57 7.54
N GLU A 87 11.21 4.90 7.09
CA GLU A 87 10.09 5.55 6.40
C GLU A 87 9.39 6.61 7.25
N TYR A 88 9.18 6.33 8.55
CA TYR A 88 8.62 7.30 9.49
C TYR A 88 9.49 8.55 9.57
N ARG A 89 10.81 8.38 9.65
CA ARG A 89 11.75 9.49 9.75
C ARG A 89 11.82 10.32 8.47
N GLU A 90 11.80 9.68 7.31
CA GLU A 90 11.72 10.40 6.03
C GLU A 90 10.42 11.19 5.90
N ALA A 91 9.29 10.62 6.36
CA ALA A 91 8.01 11.31 6.40
C ALA A 91 8.04 12.54 7.33
N VAL A 92 8.72 12.46 8.49
CA VAL A 92 8.92 13.59 9.40
C VAL A 92 9.76 14.69 8.74
N LEU A 93 10.91 14.33 8.13
CA LEU A 93 11.80 15.28 7.46
C LEU A 93 11.09 16.05 6.33
N LYS A 94 10.29 15.36 5.52
CA LYS A 94 9.53 15.98 4.43
C LYS A 94 8.51 17.01 4.95
N ARG A 95 7.95 16.80 6.14
CA ARG A 95 6.99 17.71 6.78
C ARG A 95 7.65 18.85 7.55
N LEU A 96 8.85 18.65 8.08
CA LEU A 96 9.57 19.63 8.89
C LEU A 96 9.67 21.00 8.21
N ASN A 97 9.96 21.05 6.90
CA ASN A 97 10.01 22.32 6.16
C ASN A 97 8.70 23.10 6.23
N ARG A 98 7.55 22.40 6.16
CA ARG A 98 6.22 23.01 6.25
C ARG A 98 5.96 23.55 7.65
N TYR A 99 6.39 22.83 8.69
CA TYR A 99 6.24 23.27 10.08
C TYR A 99 7.20 24.39 10.45
N LYS A 100 8.44 24.38 9.95
CA LYS A 100 9.38 25.49 10.12
C LYS A 100 8.82 26.78 9.53
N ALA A 101 8.28 26.72 8.32
CA ALA A 101 7.61 27.85 7.70
C ALA A 101 6.43 28.35 8.55
N LYS A 102 5.58 27.45 9.05
CA LYS A 102 4.47 27.81 9.96
C LYS A 102 4.93 28.43 11.28
N ALA A 103 6.00 27.90 11.88
CA ALA A 103 6.56 28.41 13.13
C ALA A 103 7.16 29.81 12.93
N CYS A 104 7.75 30.09 11.76
CA CYS A 104 8.21 31.44 11.41
C CYS A 104 7.06 32.45 11.26
N LEU A 105 5.86 31.99 10.86
CA LEU A 105 4.68 32.84 10.70
C LEU A 105 3.94 33.15 12.01
N LYS A 106 4.22 32.42 13.10
CA LYS A 106 3.60 32.63 14.43
C LYS A 106 4.37 33.61 15.33
N LYS A 107 5.24 34.46 14.78
CA LYS A 107 5.82 35.60 15.51
C LYS A 107 4.84 36.77 15.51
#